data_AF-A0A672RYY8-F1
#
_entry.id   AF-A0A672RYY8-F1
#
_cell.length_a   1.000
_cell.length_b   1.000
_cell.length_c   1.000
_cell.angle_alpha   90.00
_cell.angle_beta   90.00
_cell.angle_gamma   90.00
#
_symmetry.space_group_name_H-M   'P 1'
#
loop_
_entity.id
_entity.type
_entity.pdbx_description
1 polymer ?
#
loop_
_entity_poly.entity_id
_entity_poly.type
_entity_poly.pdbx_seq_one_letter_code
_entity_poly.pdbx_strand_id
1 'polypeptide(L)'
;MMIMMMMIKANIFVSFLVDIALGLLLISWLYRENRISKLADTLVPVADHVAKELQELLEWLMGAPAGLKMNRALDQVLGRFFLYHIHLWISYIHLMSPFIERILWYVGLSACLGLTFALSILSDIVALLTFHIYCFYVYGARLYCLKIYGLSSLWRLFRGKKWNVLRQRVDSCSYDLDQLFIGTLLFTILLFLLPTTALYYLVFTLLRLVVVLFQGVIHLSVDFINSFPLFAIVLRICRPYRLAEGVKFNVLCQEPGTPLHLMMEINPLKCSSVLQCYRMPTYSCSPKDSWAALCKKLFVGELIYPWKQKTAKTD
;
A
#
# COMPACT_ATOMS: atom_id res chain seq x y z
N MET A 1 7.91 0.69 -37.25
CA MET A 1 7.05 -0.09 -36.34
C MET A 1 7.66 -1.44 -35.95
N MET A 2 8.05 -2.30 -36.91
CA MET A 2 8.63 -3.64 -36.63
C MET A 2 9.91 -3.62 -35.76
N ILE A 3 10.85 -2.70 -36.03
CA ILE A 3 12.11 -2.56 -35.28
C ILE A 3 11.86 -2.18 -33.82
N MET A 4 10.92 -1.26 -33.58
CA MET A 4 10.53 -0.82 -32.23
C MET A 4 9.93 -1.98 -31.44
N MET A 5 9.08 -2.78 -32.07
CA MET A 5 8.46 -3.96 -31.44
C MET A 5 9.49 -5.06 -31.12
N MET A 6 10.50 -5.25 -31.97
CA MET A 6 11.64 -6.11 -31.67
C MET A 6 12.45 -5.62 -30.46
N MET A 7 12.70 -4.31 -30.36
CA MET A 7 13.41 -3.74 -29.21
C MET A 7 12.64 -3.91 -27.90
N ILE A 8 11.31 -3.74 -27.92
CA ILE A 8 10.47 -3.97 -26.74
C ILE A 8 10.57 -5.45 -26.32
N LYS A 9 10.44 -6.40 -27.26
CA LYS A 9 10.58 -7.83 -26.96
C LYS A 9 11.96 -8.19 -26.40
N ALA A 10 13.03 -7.64 -26.98
CA ALA A 10 14.40 -7.83 -26.48
C ALA A 10 14.57 -7.25 -25.07
N ASN A 11 13.96 -6.11 -24.79
CA ASN A 11 13.98 -5.49 -23.47
C ASN A 11 13.24 -6.33 -22.42
N ILE A 12 12.09 -6.93 -22.76
CA ILE A 12 11.38 -7.88 -21.88
C ILE A 12 12.28 -9.08 -21.59
N PHE A 13 12.88 -9.66 -22.62
CA PHE A 13 13.72 -10.85 -22.49
C PHE A 13 14.95 -10.57 -21.61
N VAL A 14 15.64 -9.46 -21.82
CA VAL A 14 16.81 -9.09 -21.00
C VAL A 14 16.40 -8.74 -19.57
N SER A 15 15.29 -8.03 -19.37
CA SER A 15 14.77 -7.74 -18.02
C SER A 15 14.44 -9.02 -17.26
N PHE A 16 13.83 -9.99 -17.94
CA PHE A 16 13.53 -11.31 -17.37
C PHE A 16 14.80 -12.08 -16.99
N LEU A 17 15.83 -12.11 -17.84
CA LEU A 17 17.10 -12.76 -17.51
C LEU A 17 17.80 -12.09 -16.33
N VAL A 18 17.77 -10.76 -16.26
CA VAL A 18 18.34 -10.01 -15.13
C VAL A 18 17.56 -10.27 -13.85
N ASP A 19 16.23 -10.35 -13.90
CA ASP A 19 15.42 -10.68 -12.73
C ASP A 19 15.73 -12.08 -12.19
N ILE A 20 15.90 -13.09 -13.06
CA ILE A 20 16.36 -14.43 -12.67
C ILE A 20 17.77 -14.36 -12.08
N ALA A 21 18.70 -13.65 -12.70
CA ALA A 21 20.07 -13.53 -12.20
C ALA A 21 20.10 -12.89 -10.79
N LEU A 22 19.31 -11.84 -10.56
CA LEU A 22 19.15 -11.22 -9.24
C LEU A 22 18.50 -12.18 -8.24
N GLY A 23 17.53 -12.98 -8.66
CA GLY A 23 16.93 -14.03 -7.85
C GLY A 23 17.93 -15.12 -7.43
N LEU A 24 18.79 -15.58 -8.35
CA LEU A 24 19.86 -16.54 -8.06
C LEU A 24 20.92 -15.95 -7.12
N LEU A 25 21.26 -14.68 -7.27
CA LEU A 25 22.13 -13.97 -6.32
C LEU A 25 21.50 -13.90 -4.93
N LEU A 26 20.19 -13.63 -4.85
CA LEU A 26 19.45 -13.65 -3.58
C LEU A 26 19.47 -15.03 -2.94
N ILE A 27 19.25 -16.11 -3.70
CA ILE A 27 19.36 -17.49 -3.21
C ILE A 27 20.77 -17.75 -2.67
N SER A 28 21.79 -17.46 -3.47
CA SER A 28 23.19 -17.67 -3.06
C SER A 28 23.48 -16.95 -1.76
N TRP A 29 23.00 -15.72 -1.61
CA TRP A 29 23.15 -14.94 -0.38
C TRP A 29 22.36 -15.52 0.80
N LEU A 30 21.12 -15.98 0.58
CA LEU A 30 20.23 -16.47 1.62
C LEU A 30 20.64 -17.85 2.17
N TYR A 31 21.12 -18.74 1.30
CA TYR A 31 21.54 -20.10 1.66
C TYR A 31 22.99 -20.17 2.16
N ARG A 32 23.80 -19.15 1.88
CA ARG A 32 25.18 -19.07 2.42
C ARG A 32 25.14 -18.89 3.94
N GLU A 33 26.01 -19.58 4.65
CA GLU A 33 26.21 -19.45 6.11
C GLU A 33 24.94 -19.70 6.97
N ASN A 34 24.00 -20.54 6.50
CA ASN A 34 22.73 -20.85 7.18
C ASN A 34 21.97 -19.59 7.64
N ARG A 35 21.93 -18.54 6.80
CA ARG A 35 21.23 -17.30 7.13
C ARG A 35 19.72 -17.48 7.26
N ILE A 36 19.13 -18.48 6.60
CA ILE A 36 17.72 -18.84 6.76
C ILE A 36 17.41 -19.20 8.22
N SER A 37 18.23 -20.06 8.82
CA SER A 37 18.07 -20.47 10.23
C SER A 37 18.24 -19.26 11.15
N LYS A 38 19.24 -18.40 10.92
CA LYS A 38 19.42 -17.15 11.68
C LYS A 38 18.20 -16.22 11.57
N LEU A 39 17.63 -16.08 10.37
CA LEU A 39 16.42 -15.28 10.16
C LEU A 39 15.23 -15.87 10.91
N ALA A 40 15.06 -17.20 10.87
CA ALA A 40 14.01 -17.90 11.60
C ALA A 40 14.14 -17.68 13.12
N ASP A 41 15.35 -17.84 13.67
CA ASP A 41 15.65 -17.64 15.09
C ASP A 41 15.41 -16.19 15.54
N THR A 42 15.60 -15.21 14.64
CA THR A 42 15.32 -13.80 14.94
C THR A 42 13.84 -13.41 14.79
N LEU A 43 13.04 -14.17 14.04
CA LEU A 43 11.67 -13.77 13.71
C LEU A 43 10.74 -13.79 14.93
N VAL A 44 10.87 -14.82 15.78
CA VAL A 44 10.04 -14.96 16.99
C VAL A 44 10.36 -13.86 18.03
N PRO A 45 11.64 -13.59 18.39
CA PRO A 45 11.98 -12.47 19.27
C PRO A 45 11.52 -11.11 18.75
N VAL A 46 11.58 -10.87 17.44
CA VAL A 46 11.07 -9.64 16.83
C VAL A 46 9.55 -9.57 16.96
N ALA A 47 8.83 -10.67 16.74
CA ALA A 47 7.39 -10.73 16.94
C ALA A 47 7.00 -10.47 18.41
N ASP A 48 7.75 -11.04 19.36
CA ASP A 48 7.58 -10.79 20.80
C ASP A 48 7.80 -9.31 21.15
N HIS A 49 8.85 -8.69 20.60
CA HIS A 49 9.11 -7.27 20.79
C HIS A 49 7.97 -6.40 20.23
N VAL A 50 7.50 -6.69 19.00
CA VAL A 50 6.36 -5.97 18.41
C VAL A 50 5.08 -6.18 19.23
N ALA A 51 4.82 -7.39 19.73
CA ALA A 51 3.69 -7.67 20.60
C ALA A 51 3.74 -6.81 21.86
N LYS A 52 4.91 -6.71 22.49
CA LYS A 52 5.15 -5.92 23.69
C LYS A 52 4.92 -4.43 23.43
N GLU A 53 5.49 -3.86 22.37
CA GLU A 53 5.29 -2.45 22.00
C GLU A 53 3.80 -2.14 21.75
N LEU A 54 3.07 -3.05 21.09
CA LEU A 54 1.63 -2.91 20.89
C LEU A 54 0.83 -3.00 22.20
N GLN A 55 1.24 -3.86 23.13
CA GLN A 55 0.63 -3.97 24.46
C GLN A 55 0.87 -2.69 25.27
N GLU A 56 2.11 -2.21 25.35
CA GLU A 56 2.46 -0.97 26.05
C GLU A 56 1.73 0.24 25.45
N LEU A 57 1.60 0.31 24.12
CA LEU A 57 0.81 1.33 23.44
C LEU A 57 -0.66 1.29 23.83
N LEU A 58 -1.27 0.10 23.93
CA LEU A 58 -2.66 -0.06 24.37
C LEU A 58 -2.83 0.26 25.85
N GLU A 59 -1.91 -0.13 26.71
CA GLU A 59 -1.94 0.21 28.14
C GLU A 59 -1.80 1.71 28.35
N TRP A 60 -0.93 2.38 27.58
CA TRP A 60 -0.82 3.84 27.55
C TRP A 60 -2.12 4.50 27.11
N LEU A 61 -2.77 3.93 26.07
CA LEU A 61 -4.06 4.38 25.57
C LEU A 61 -5.17 4.22 26.61
N MET A 62 -5.11 3.16 27.43
CA MET A 62 -6.07 2.89 28.52
C MET A 62 -5.91 3.77 29.76
N GLY A 63 -4.74 4.42 29.90
CA GLY A 63 -4.41 5.28 31.03
C GLY A 63 -5.05 6.67 30.90
N ALA A 64 -4.25 7.61 30.43
CA ALA A 64 -4.62 9.01 30.17
C ALA A 64 -3.73 9.57 29.06
N PRO A 65 -3.91 9.10 27.82
CA PRO A 65 -3.05 9.45 26.70
C PRO A 65 -3.09 10.97 26.48
N ALA A 66 -1.91 11.61 26.50
CA ALA A 66 -1.76 13.06 26.34
C ALA A 66 -2.67 13.93 27.26
N GLY A 67 -3.07 13.41 28.43
CA GLY A 67 -3.94 14.11 29.37
C GLY A 67 -5.42 14.16 28.97
N LEU A 68 -5.84 13.47 27.91
CA LEU A 68 -7.24 13.35 27.52
C LEU A 68 -7.99 12.44 28.50
N LYS A 69 -9.02 12.98 29.15
CA LYS A 69 -9.91 12.22 30.02
C LYS A 69 -10.88 11.38 29.17
N MET A 70 -10.49 10.13 28.94
CA MET A 70 -11.31 9.15 28.21
C MET A 70 -12.38 8.52 29.10
N ASN A 71 -13.42 7.97 28.47
CA ASN A 71 -14.42 7.17 29.18
C ASN A 71 -13.81 5.82 29.60
N ARG A 72 -13.59 5.65 30.92
CA ARG A 72 -12.92 4.47 31.50
C ARG A 72 -13.61 3.14 31.18
N ALA A 73 -14.95 3.09 31.18
CA ALA A 73 -15.67 1.84 30.95
C ALA A 73 -15.50 1.36 29.51
N LEU A 74 -15.68 2.26 28.53
CA LEU A 74 -15.49 1.93 27.12
C LEU A 74 -14.04 1.56 26.81
N ASP A 75 -13.12 2.34 27.36
CA ASP A 75 -11.70 2.17 27.16
C ASP A 75 -11.19 0.83 27.71
N GLN A 76 -11.63 0.41 28.90
CA GLN A 76 -11.32 -0.91 29.45
C GLN A 76 -11.84 -2.06 28.58
N VAL A 77 -13.05 -1.94 28.03
CA VAL A 77 -13.63 -2.97 27.15
C VAL A 77 -12.86 -3.06 25.84
N LEU A 78 -12.57 -1.92 25.19
CA LEU A 78 -11.80 -1.89 23.95
C LEU A 78 -10.37 -2.39 24.15
N GLY A 79 -9.69 -1.90 25.19
CA GLY A 79 -8.33 -2.30 25.52
C GLY A 79 -8.20 -3.81 25.76
N ARG A 80 -9.06 -4.40 26.61
CA ARG A 80 -9.09 -5.85 26.83
C ARG A 80 -9.36 -6.63 25.54
N PHE A 81 -10.27 -6.14 24.71
CA PHE A 81 -10.59 -6.76 23.42
C PHE A 81 -9.35 -6.80 22.50
N PHE A 82 -8.65 -5.67 22.33
CA PHE A 82 -7.47 -5.62 21.46
C PHE A 82 -6.26 -6.37 22.05
N LEU A 83 -6.03 -6.27 23.35
CA LEU A 83 -4.98 -7.02 24.05
C LEU A 83 -5.19 -8.53 23.86
N TYR A 84 -6.41 -9.03 24.00
CA TYR A 84 -6.73 -10.44 23.75
C TYR A 84 -6.33 -10.89 22.33
N HIS A 85 -6.58 -10.06 21.33
CA HIS A 85 -6.19 -10.38 19.95
C HIS A 85 -4.68 -10.37 19.74
N ILE A 86 -3.94 -9.48 20.41
CA ILE A 86 -2.47 -9.48 20.39
C ILE A 86 -1.96 -10.78 21.02
N HIS A 87 -2.50 -11.18 22.17
CA HIS A 87 -2.15 -12.44 22.82
C HIS A 87 -2.44 -13.66 21.93
N LEU A 88 -3.58 -13.67 21.24
CA LEU A 88 -3.92 -14.72 20.30
C LEU A 88 -2.92 -14.77 19.13
N TRP A 89 -2.59 -13.60 18.56
CA TRP A 89 -1.62 -13.49 17.47
C TRP A 89 -0.24 -14.00 17.87
N ILE A 90 0.32 -13.53 19.00
CA ILE A 90 1.66 -13.96 19.43
C ILE A 90 1.69 -15.45 19.78
N SER A 91 0.65 -15.97 20.42
CA SER A 91 0.51 -17.40 20.70
C SER A 91 0.50 -18.24 19.42
N TYR A 92 -0.14 -17.73 18.35
CA TYR A 92 -0.12 -18.39 17.05
C TYR A 92 1.29 -18.37 16.41
N ILE A 93 2.03 -17.27 16.54
CA ILE A 93 3.43 -17.21 16.08
C ILE A 93 4.30 -18.21 16.83
N HIS A 94 4.17 -18.32 18.15
CA HIS A 94 4.89 -19.34 18.94
C HIS A 94 4.51 -20.76 18.53
N LEU A 95 3.23 -21.03 18.26
CA LEU A 95 2.79 -22.33 17.74
C LEU A 95 3.40 -22.64 16.37
N MET A 96 3.57 -21.62 15.52
CA MET A 96 4.18 -21.76 14.20
C MET A 96 5.72 -21.80 14.22
N SER A 97 6.36 -21.41 15.34
CA SER A 97 7.81 -21.37 15.51
C SER A 97 8.59 -22.55 14.91
N PRO A 98 8.25 -23.83 15.18
CA PRO A 98 9.01 -24.96 14.63
C PRO A 98 8.90 -25.10 13.10
N PHE A 99 7.91 -24.46 12.47
CA PHE A 99 7.68 -24.51 11.03
C PHE A 99 8.28 -23.30 10.29
N ILE A 100 8.62 -22.20 10.99
CA ILE A 100 9.10 -20.95 10.40
C ILE A 100 10.34 -21.17 9.54
N GLU A 101 11.33 -21.91 10.04
CA GLU A 101 12.56 -22.19 9.30
C GLU A 101 12.26 -22.91 7.98
N ARG A 102 11.39 -23.92 8.02
CA ARG A 102 10.98 -24.69 6.84
C ARG A 102 10.21 -23.82 5.83
N ILE A 103 9.33 -22.95 6.31
CA ILE A 103 8.59 -21.99 5.47
C ILE A 103 9.58 -21.04 4.79
N LEU A 104 10.50 -20.43 5.54
CA LEU A 104 11.52 -19.53 4.99
C LEU A 104 12.44 -20.24 3.98
N TRP A 105 12.72 -21.53 4.19
CA TRP A 105 13.47 -22.34 3.23
C TRP A 105 12.74 -22.47 1.89
N TYR A 106 11.45 -22.84 1.89
CA TYR A 106 10.68 -22.94 0.64
C TYR A 106 10.45 -21.57 -0.02
N VAL A 107 10.25 -20.52 0.78
CA VAL A 107 10.16 -19.14 0.28
C VAL A 107 11.49 -18.72 -0.35
N GLY A 108 12.62 -19.06 0.26
CA GLY A 108 13.95 -18.82 -0.30
C GLY A 108 14.15 -19.49 -1.66
N LEU A 109 13.68 -20.73 -1.81
CA LEU A 109 13.78 -21.47 -3.07
C LEU A 109 12.99 -20.79 -4.21
N SER A 110 11.86 -20.14 -3.88
CA SER A 110 11.01 -19.45 -4.86
C SER A 110 11.72 -18.33 -5.62
N ALA A 111 12.80 -17.77 -5.06
CA ALA A 111 13.63 -16.77 -5.72
C ALA A 111 14.33 -17.28 -6.98
N CYS A 112 14.31 -18.59 -7.28
CA CYS A 112 14.86 -19.13 -8.52
C CYS A 112 14.04 -18.69 -9.75
N LEU A 113 12.78 -18.34 -9.53
CA LEU A 113 11.87 -17.83 -10.56
C LEU A 113 12.09 -16.33 -10.85
N GLY A 114 12.87 -15.64 -10.02
CA GLY A 114 13.15 -14.20 -10.15
C GLY A 114 13.08 -13.45 -8.82
N LEU A 115 13.76 -12.31 -8.74
CA LEU A 115 13.71 -11.43 -7.57
C LEU A 115 12.31 -10.82 -7.39
N THR A 116 11.66 -10.44 -8.48
CA THR A 116 10.29 -9.88 -8.42
C THR A 116 9.28 -10.86 -7.84
N PHE A 117 9.42 -12.15 -8.14
CA PHE A 117 8.59 -13.21 -7.59
C PHE A 117 8.79 -13.36 -6.08
N ALA A 118 10.05 -13.40 -5.63
CA ALA A 118 10.39 -13.47 -4.21
C ALA A 118 9.87 -12.25 -3.42
N LEU A 119 10.01 -11.04 -3.96
CA LEU A 119 9.48 -9.81 -3.35
C LEU A 119 7.95 -9.83 -3.27
N SER A 120 7.27 -10.42 -4.26
CA SER A 120 5.80 -10.56 -4.24
C SER A 120 5.35 -11.50 -3.12
N ILE A 121 5.99 -12.67 -2.98
CA ILE A 121 5.74 -13.60 -1.87
C ILE A 121 6.04 -12.95 -0.52
N LEU A 122 7.12 -12.17 -0.42
CA LEU A 122 7.43 -11.41 0.79
C LEU A 122 6.31 -10.42 1.16
N SER A 123 5.74 -9.71 0.18
CA SER A 123 4.61 -8.80 0.40
C SER A 123 3.39 -9.55 0.95
N ASP A 124 3.10 -10.74 0.43
CA ASP A 124 1.99 -11.60 0.87
C ASP A 124 2.21 -12.12 2.31
N ILE A 125 3.42 -12.55 2.64
CA ILE A 125 3.79 -12.98 4.00
C ILE A 125 3.63 -11.81 4.99
N VAL A 126 4.08 -10.61 4.61
CA VAL A 126 3.90 -9.40 5.42
C VAL A 126 2.42 -9.09 5.61
N ALA A 127 1.59 -9.25 4.57
CA ALA A 127 0.15 -9.05 4.65
C ALA A 127 -0.52 -10.01 5.65
N LEU A 128 -0.12 -11.29 5.62
CA LEU A 128 -0.60 -12.32 6.54
C LEU A 128 -0.14 -12.06 7.98
N LEU A 129 1.15 -11.72 8.18
CA LEU A 129 1.71 -11.46 9.50
C LEU A 129 1.05 -10.25 10.17
N THR A 130 0.76 -9.20 9.39
CA THR A 130 0.14 -7.95 9.86
C THR A 130 -1.38 -7.95 9.76
N PHE A 131 -2.01 -9.10 9.51
CA PHE A 131 -3.46 -9.23 9.38
C PHE A 131 -4.22 -8.74 10.63
N HIS A 132 -3.67 -8.98 11.83
CA HIS A 132 -4.25 -8.51 13.09
C HIS A 132 -4.36 -6.97 13.15
N ILE A 133 -3.35 -6.24 12.64
CA ILE A 133 -3.36 -4.77 12.55
C ILE A 133 -4.45 -4.30 11.58
N TYR A 134 -4.62 -5.00 10.46
CA TYR A 134 -5.72 -4.72 9.54
C TYR A 134 -7.08 -4.91 10.21
N CYS A 135 -7.28 -6.01 10.95
CA CYS A 135 -8.50 -6.23 11.72
C CYS A 135 -8.75 -5.11 12.73
N PHE A 136 -7.74 -4.64 13.47
CA PHE A 136 -7.88 -3.53 14.42
C PHE A 136 -8.31 -2.25 13.74
N TYR A 137 -7.69 -1.92 12.61
CA TYR A 137 -8.09 -0.78 11.78
C TYR A 137 -9.55 -0.92 11.33
N VAL A 138 -9.97 -2.08 10.83
CA VAL A 138 -11.35 -2.32 10.38
C VAL A 138 -12.34 -2.15 11.53
N TYR A 139 -12.07 -2.75 12.70
CA TYR A 139 -12.94 -2.64 13.87
C TYR A 139 -13.03 -1.19 14.36
N GLY A 140 -11.90 -0.49 14.48
CA GLY A 140 -11.85 0.92 14.86
C GLY A 140 -12.61 1.80 13.88
N ALA A 141 -12.39 1.62 12.58
CA ALA A 141 -13.06 2.37 11.52
C ALA A 141 -14.58 2.18 11.56
N ARG A 142 -15.05 0.92 11.68
CA ARG A 142 -16.48 0.61 11.76
C ARG A 142 -17.15 1.21 12.99
N LEU A 143 -16.49 1.11 14.13
CA LEU A 143 -16.99 1.63 15.39
C LEU A 143 -17.03 3.16 15.38
N TYR A 144 -16.00 3.81 14.83
CA TYR A 144 -15.97 5.26 14.63
C TYR A 144 -17.06 5.74 13.66
N CYS A 145 -17.19 5.09 12.49
CA CYS A 145 -18.28 5.37 11.54
C CYS A 145 -19.65 5.28 12.20
N LEU A 146 -19.91 4.19 12.95
CA LEU A 146 -21.19 4.00 13.64
C LEU A 146 -21.50 5.18 14.57
N LYS A 147 -20.50 5.70 15.30
CA LYS A 147 -20.69 6.88 16.15
C LYS A 147 -20.93 8.17 15.38
N ILE A 148 -20.20 8.40 14.30
CA ILE A 148 -20.41 9.60 13.46
C ILE A 148 -21.80 9.58 12.81
N TYR A 149 -22.23 8.44 12.26
CA TYR A 149 -23.58 8.30 11.70
C TYR A 149 -24.66 8.38 12.78
N GLY A 150 -24.43 7.80 13.96
CA GLY A 150 -25.32 7.89 15.11
C GLY A 150 -25.51 9.33 15.57
N LEU A 151 -24.41 10.07 15.79
CA LEU A 151 -24.43 11.49 16.14
C LEU A 151 -25.09 12.34 15.06
N SER A 152 -24.77 12.09 13.79
CA SER A 152 -25.40 12.80 12.67
C SER A 152 -26.91 12.54 12.61
N SER A 153 -27.35 11.33 12.93
CA SER A 153 -28.77 10.98 12.96
C SER A 153 -29.51 11.67 14.10
N LEU A 154 -28.94 11.63 15.30
CA LEU A 154 -29.51 12.28 16.49
C LEU A 154 -29.48 13.82 16.37
N TRP A 155 -28.48 14.37 15.70
CA TRP A 155 -28.46 15.80 15.38
C TRP A 155 -29.64 16.22 14.49
N ARG A 156 -30.07 15.35 13.56
CA ARG A 156 -31.28 15.59 12.76
C ARG A 156 -32.54 15.49 13.61
N LEU A 157 -32.59 14.54 14.54
CA LEU A 157 -33.70 14.37 15.49
C LEU A 157 -33.97 15.66 16.27
N PHE A 158 -32.93 16.32 16.81
CA PHE A 158 -33.10 17.62 17.52
C PHE A 158 -33.66 18.74 16.65
N ARG A 159 -33.43 18.68 15.34
CA ARG A 159 -33.90 19.69 14.39
C ARG A 159 -35.29 19.36 13.84
N GLY A 160 -35.96 18.31 14.34
CA GLY A 160 -37.22 17.84 13.79
C GLY A 160 -37.08 17.29 12.37
N LYS A 161 -35.92 16.69 12.04
CA LYS A 161 -35.59 16.23 10.69
C LYS A 161 -35.30 14.71 10.68
N LYS A 162 -35.76 14.03 9.63
CA LYS A 162 -35.57 12.59 9.39
C LYS A 162 -34.97 12.36 8.01
N TRP A 163 -34.03 11.41 7.88
CA TRP A 163 -33.59 10.95 6.57
C TRP A 163 -34.56 9.92 6.01
N ASN A 164 -35.08 10.18 4.83
CA ASN A 164 -35.95 9.28 4.11
C ASN A 164 -35.14 8.47 3.11
N VAL A 165 -34.94 7.18 3.39
CA VAL A 165 -34.16 6.28 2.53
C VAL A 165 -34.83 6.07 1.17
N LEU A 166 -36.16 6.11 1.09
CA LEU A 166 -36.90 5.87 -0.16
C LEU A 166 -36.77 7.03 -1.13
N ARG A 167 -36.71 8.27 -0.61
CA ARG A 167 -36.63 9.51 -1.42
C ARG A 167 -35.24 10.16 -1.39
N GLN A 168 -34.27 9.54 -0.71
CA GLN A 168 -32.89 10.03 -0.54
C GLN A 168 -32.81 11.52 -0.15
N ARG A 169 -33.70 11.98 0.75
CA ARG A 169 -33.80 13.38 1.17
C ARG A 169 -34.10 13.50 2.67
N VAL A 170 -33.86 14.70 3.22
CA VAL A 170 -34.22 15.04 4.62
C VAL A 170 -35.63 15.62 4.66
N ASP A 171 -36.55 14.94 5.34
CA ASP A 171 -37.93 15.38 5.56
C ASP A 171 -38.08 15.96 6.99
N SER A 172 -39.00 16.91 7.17
CA SER A 172 -39.42 17.38 8.50
C SER A 172 -40.34 16.35 9.15
N CYS A 173 -40.18 16.11 10.45
CA CYS A 173 -41.00 15.20 11.24
C CYS A 173 -41.29 15.82 12.60
N SER A 174 -42.53 15.75 13.06
CA SER A 174 -42.90 16.07 14.43
C SER A 174 -42.51 14.92 15.35
N TYR A 175 -41.78 15.22 16.42
CA TYR A 175 -41.37 14.26 17.44
C TYR A 175 -41.99 14.64 18.78
N ASP A 176 -42.38 13.65 19.56
CA ASP A 176 -42.88 13.85 20.93
C ASP A 176 -41.74 14.24 21.88
N LEU A 177 -42.08 14.89 23.00
CA LEU A 177 -41.10 15.34 23.99
C LEU A 177 -40.25 14.20 24.55
N ASP A 178 -40.85 13.04 24.79
CA ASP A 178 -40.16 11.85 25.31
C ASP A 178 -39.10 11.32 24.32
N GLN A 179 -39.42 11.33 23.02
CA GLN A 179 -38.50 10.92 21.96
C GLN A 179 -37.31 11.88 21.86
N LEU A 180 -37.57 13.19 22.00
CA LEU A 180 -36.54 14.21 22.00
C LEU A 180 -35.62 14.08 23.24
N PHE A 181 -36.20 13.78 24.40
CA PHE A 181 -35.46 13.56 25.64
C PHE A 181 -34.51 12.36 25.53
N ILE A 182 -35.01 11.19 25.10
CA ILE A 182 -34.20 9.99 24.87
C ILE A 182 -33.10 10.26 23.84
N GLY A 183 -33.43 10.97 22.75
CA GLY A 183 -32.47 11.38 21.73
C GLY A 183 -31.33 12.23 22.29
N THR A 184 -31.65 13.16 23.20
CA THR A 184 -30.69 14.06 23.86
C THR A 184 -29.75 13.28 24.77
N LEU A 185 -30.29 12.35 25.56
CA LEU A 185 -29.50 11.47 26.40
C LEU A 185 -28.56 10.59 25.57
N LEU A 186 -29.05 9.95 24.51
CA LEU A 186 -28.20 9.11 23.66
C LEU A 186 -27.12 9.92 22.93
N PHE A 187 -27.45 11.13 22.48
CA PHE A 187 -26.49 12.00 21.80
C PHE A 187 -25.36 12.43 22.74
N THR A 188 -25.69 12.87 23.96
CA THR A 188 -24.70 13.28 24.95
C THR A 188 -23.78 12.10 25.33
N ILE A 189 -24.33 10.89 25.50
CA ILE A 189 -23.52 9.67 25.69
C ILE A 189 -22.59 9.43 24.50
N LEU A 190 -23.12 9.38 23.27
CA LEU A 190 -22.29 9.12 22.09
C LEU A 190 -21.22 10.18 21.89
N LEU A 191 -21.53 11.45 22.18
CA LEU A 191 -20.62 12.58 22.06
C LEU A 191 -19.46 12.46 23.07
N PHE A 192 -19.75 12.12 24.33
CA PHE A 192 -18.71 11.93 25.35
C PHE A 192 -17.88 10.65 25.16
N LEU A 193 -18.44 9.63 24.51
CA LEU A 193 -17.68 8.42 24.18
C LEU A 193 -16.94 8.54 22.83
N LEU A 194 -17.16 9.59 22.03
CA LEU A 194 -16.54 9.77 20.71
C LEU A 194 -15.01 9.97 20.80
N PRO A 195 -14.46 10.81 21.70
CA PRO A 195 -13.01 11.03 21.78
C PRO A 195 -12.25 9.74 22.03
N THR A 196 -12.78 8.87 22.90
CA THR A 196 -12.20 7.56 23.16
C THR A 196 -12.06 6.75 21.89
N THR A 197 -13.14 6.63 21.11
CA THR A 197 -13.13 5.84 19.88
C THR A 197 -12.31 6.44 18.75
N ALA A 198 -12.29 7.77 18.67
CA ALA A 198 -11.51 8.50 17.68
C ALA A 198 -10.01 8.25 17.88
N LEU A 199 -9.55 8.23 19.13
CA LEU A 199 -8.13 8.01 19.44
C LEU A 199 -7.69 6.58 19.09
N TYR A 200 -8.47 5.55 19.46
CA TYR A 200 -8.19 4.17 19.05
C TYR A 200 -8.16 4.03 17.51
N TYR A 201 -9.16 4.61 16.83
CA TYR A 201 -9.19 4.63 15.36
C TYR A 201 -7.95 5.28 14.75
N LEU A 202 -7.53 6.43 15.29
CA LEU A 202 -6.34 7.15 14.83
C LEU A 202 -5.08 6.31 14.98
N VAL A 203 -4.84 5.73 16.16
CA VAL A 203 -3.66 4.91 16.44
C VAL A 203 -3.58 3.70 15.49
N PHE A 204 -4.68 2.94 15.33
CA PHE A 204 -4.67 1.79 14.43
C PHE A 204 -4.57 2.18 12.95
N THR A 205 -5.09 3.34 12.58
CA THR A 205 -4.89 3.89 11.23
C THR A 205 -3.42 4.20 10.97
N LEU A 206 -2.72 4.80 11.94
CA LEU A 206 -1.29 5.10 11.81
C LEU A 206 -0.47 3.82 11.69
N LEU A 207 -0.74 2.81 12.53
CA LEU A 207 -0.10 1.50 12.41
C LEU A 207 -0.35 0.86 11.05
N ARG A 208 -1.60 0.92 10.55
CA ARG A 208 -1.94 0.41 9.22
C ARG A 208 -1.23 1.17 8.11
N LEU A 209 -1.09 2.49 8.22
CA LEU A 209 -0.37 3.32 7.24
C LEU A 209 1.10 2.90 7.13
N VAL A 210 1.76 2.62 8.26
CA VAL A 210 3.16 2.15 8.27
C VAL A 210 3.30 0.82 7.53
N VAL A 211 2.40 -0.13 7.78
CA VAL A 211 2.39 -1.43 7.08
C VAL A 211 2.17 -1.24 5.58
N VAL A 212 1.19 -0.42 5.20
CA VAL A 212 0.87 -0.17 3.78
C VAL A 212 2.02 0.57 3.08
N LEU A 213 2.71 1.48 3.78
CA LEU A 213 3.90 2.15 3.25
C LEU A 213 5.01 1.14 2.96
N PHE A 214 5.30 0.24 3.90
CA PHE A 214 6.30 -0.80 3.71
C PHE A 214 5.96 -1.73 2.54
N GLN A 215 4.72 -2.21 2.45
CA GLN A 215 4.25 -2.99 1.29
C GLN A 215 4.33 -2.18 0.00
N GLY A 216 4.00 -0.88 0.04
CA GLY A 216 4.13 0.03 -1.09
C GLY A 216 5.57 0.15 -1.61
N VAL A 217 6.56 0.16 -0.72
CA VAL A 217 7.99 0.14 -1.11
C VAL A 217 8.35 -1.17 -1.81
N ILE A 218 7.86 -2.31 -1.33
CA ILE A 218 8.07 -3.61 -1.99
C ILE A 218 7.46 -3.60 -3.40
N HIS A 219 6.19 -3.20 -3.52
CA HIS A 219 5.51 -3.11 -4.83
C HIS A 219 6.20 -2.13 -5.78
N LEU A 220 6.62 -0.97 -5.28
CA LEU A 220 7.38 0.00 -6.08
C LEU A 220 8.72 -0.57 -6.54
N SER A 221 9.38 -1.38 -5.72
CA SER A 221 10.63 -2.07 -6.09
C SER A 221 10.39 -3.09 -7.20
N VAL A 222 9.31 -3.87 -7.10
CA VAL A 222 8.89 -4.82 -8.15
C VAL A 222 8.56 -4.08 -9.46
N ASP A 223 7.79 -3.00 -9.37
CA ASP A 223 7.43 -2.15 -10.52
C ASP A 223 8.66 -1.51 -11.16
N PHE A 224 9.63 -1.08 -10.35
CA PHE A 224 10.89 -0.53 -10.82
C PHE A 224 11.68 -1.57 -11.61
N ILE A 225 11.87 -2.78 -11.07
CA ILE A 225 12.59 -3.86 -11.75
C ILE A 225 11.91 -4.23 -13.08
N ASN A 226 10.58 -4.35 -13.07
CA ASN A 226 9.82 -4.74 -14.27
C ASN A 226 9.71 -3.63 -15.33
N SER A 227 9.74 -2.36 -14.93
CA SER A 227 9.57 -1.23 -15.86
C SER A 227 10.87 -0.70 -16.46
N PHE A 228 12.02 -1.01 -15.85
CA PHE A 228 13.31 -0.43 -16.24
C PHE A 228 13.81 -1.00 -17.58
N PRO A 229 14.01 -0.16 -18.61
CA PRO A 229 14.39 -0.64 -19.94
C PRO A 229 15.90 -0.89 -20.07
N LEU A 230 16.38 -1.91 -19.36
CA LEU A 230 17.80 -2.29 -19.28
C LEU A 230 18.43 -2.45 -20.66
N PHE A 231 17.76 -3.16 -21.58
CA PHE A 231 18.33 -3.44 -22.90
C PHE A 231 18.51 -2.16 -23.72
N ALA A 232 17.51 -1.27 -23.73
CA ALA A 232 17.58 -0.04 -24.50
C ALA A 232 18.67 0.90 -23.97
N ILE A 233 18.87 0.94 -22.64
CA ILE A 233 19.92 1.74 -21.99
C ILE A 233 21.31 1.15 -22.25
N VAL A 234 21.48 -0.17 -22.13
CA VAL A 234 22.77 -0.80 -22.45
C VAL A 234 23.11 -0.62 -23.92
N LEU A 235 22.13 -0.78 -24.81
CA LEU A 235 22.31 -0.56 -26.25
C LEU A 235 22.68 0.89 -26.54
N ARG A 236 22.08 1.84 -25.83
CA ARG A 236 22.40 3.26 -25.92
C ARG A 236 23.87 3.55 -25.59
N ILE A 237 24.38 2.95 -24.51
CA ILE A 237 25.75 3.14 -24.03
C ILE A 237 26.75 2.47 -24.96
N CYS A 238 26.52 1.20 -25.30
CA CYS A 238 27.47 0.42 -26.10
C CYS A 238 27.45 0.83 -27.57
N ARG A 239 26.29 1.17 -28.13
CA ARG A 239 26.09 1.44 -29.57
C ARG A 239 25.04 2.54 -29.80
N PRO A 240 25.38 3.82 -29.54
CA PRO A 240 24.44 4.94 -29.63
C PRO A 240 23.81 5.10 -31.02
N TYR A 241 24.52 4.69 -32.08
CA TYR A 241 24.07 4.80 -33.47
C TYR A 241 22.83 3.94 -33.81
N ARG A 242 22.52 2.89 -33.03
CA ARG A 242 21.33 2.04 -33.27
C ARG A 242 20.03 2.67 -32.77
N LEU A 243 20.14 3.66 -31.87
CA LEU A 243 19.05 4.43 -31.30
C LEU A 243 19.14 5.86 -31.84
N ALA A 244 18.81 6.02 -33.11
CA ALA A 244 18.80 7.30 -33.80
C ALA A 244 17.49 8.05 -33.53
N GLU A 245 17.59 9.30 -33.09
CA GLU A 245 16.45 10.23 -33.02
C GLU A 245 16.21 10.89 -34.39
N GLY A 246 17.30 11.08 -35.14
CA GLY A 246 17.27 11.64 -36.48
C GLY A 246 18.65 11.62 -37.13
N VAL A 247 18.72 12.26 -38.30
CA VAL A 247 19.91 12.33 -39.14
C VAL A 247 20.19 13.81 -39.41
N LYS A 248 21.44 14.23 -39.24
CA LYS A 248 21.93 15.55 -39.63
C LYS A 248 22.76 15.40 -40.91
N PHE A 249 22.52 16.25 -41.90
CA PHE A 249 23.32 16.30 -43.11
C PHE A 249 24.19 17.56 -43.07
N ASN A 250 25.50 17.39 -43.16
CA ASN A 250 26.46 18.49 -43.29
C ASN A 250 26.93 18.53 -44.76
N VAL A 251 26.90 19.70 -45.41
CA VAL A 251 27.38 19.86 -46.79
C VAL A 251 28.91 19.95 -46.77
N LEU A 252 29.60 19.09 -47.52
CA LEU A 252 31.07 19.05 -47.54
C LEU A 252 31.67 20.02 -48.57
N CYS A 253 31.15 20.02 -49.79
CA CYS A 253 31.58 20.94 -50.86
C CYS A 253 30.39 21.33 -51.74
N GLN A 254 30.36 22.59 -52.16
CA GLN A 254 29.39 23.13 -53.12
C GLN A 254 30.16 23.79 -54.26
N GLU A 255 30.51 23.01 -55.27
CA GLU A 255 31.13 23.51 -56.50
C GLU A 255 30.07 23.58 -57.63
N PRO A 256 30.05 24.66 -58.43
CA PRO A 256 29.11 24.81 -59.53
C PRO A 256 29.41 23.80 -60.63
N GLY A 257 28.48 22.87 -60.87
CA GLY A 257 28.56 21.87 -61.94
C GLY A 257 28.83 20.43 -61.48
N THR A 258 29.13 20.21 -60.19
CA THR A 258 29.32 18.86 -59.61
C THR A 258 28.16 18.46 -58.69
N PRO A 259 27.89 17.15 -58.51
CA PRO A 259 26.88 16.68 -57.57
C PRO A 259 27.21 17.09 -56.13
N LEU A 260 26.19 17.49 -55.36
CA LEU A 260 26.32 17.93 -53.98
C LEU A 260 26.80 16.79 -53.07
N HIS A 261 27.95 16.98 -52.40
CA HIS A 261 28.46 16.00 -51.44
C HIS A 261 27.93 16.30 -50.04
N LEU A 262 27.07 15.41 -49.51
CA LEU A 262 26.50 15.49 -48.16
C LEU A 262 27.12 14.44 -47.25
N MET A 263 27.61 14.85 -46.08
CA MET A 263 27.99 13.95 -45.00
C MET A 263 26.77 13.70 -44.10
N MET A 264 26.39 12.44 -43.95
CA MET A 264 25.30 12.00 -43.10
C MET A 264 25.83 11.66 -41.70
N GLU A 265 25.39 12.38 -40.67
CA GLU A 265 25.67 12.10 -39.26
C GLU A 265 24.39 11.66 -38.53
N ILE A 266 24.46 10.61 -37.73
CA ILE A 266 23.31 10.11 -36.96
C ILE A 266 23.29 10.77 -35.58
N ASN A 267 22.19 11.45 -35.25
CA ASN A 267 22.00 12.03 -33.92
C ASN A 267 21.38 10.99 -32.96
N PRO A 268 22.09 10.64 -31.89
CA PRO A 268 21.64 9.58 -31.00
C PRO A 268 20.59 10.15 -30.01
N LEU A 269 19.48 9.43 -29.81
CA LEU A 269 18.35 9.67 -28.89
C LEU A 269 18.65 9.87 -27.38
N LYS A 270 18.29 11.02 -26.79
CA LYS A 270 18.61 11.32 -25.35
C LYS A 270 18.19 10.20 -24.37
N CYS A 271 18.98 10.00 -23.30
CA CYS A 271 18.74 8.92 -22.33
C CYS A 271 17.36 9.02 -21.63
N SER A 272 16.91 10.24 -21.31
CA SER A 272 15.56 10.49 -20.78
C SER A 272 14.46 10.09 -21.76
N SER A 273 14.65 10.38 -23.05
CA SER A 273 13.71 10.03 -24.11
C SER A 273 13.69 8.52 -24.36
N VAL A 274 14.82 7.82 -24.23
CA VAL A 274 14.87 6.34 -24.24
C VAL A 274 14.06 5.77 -23.09
N LEU A 275 14.20 6.33 -21.88
CA LEU A 275 13.45 5.88 -20.72
C LEU A 275 11.94 6.08 -20.92
N GLN A 276 11.50 7.21 -21.48
CA GLN A 276 10.09 7.46 -21.74
C GLN A 276 9.51 6.60 -22.87
N CYS A 277 10.25 6.41 -23.97
CA CYS A 277 9.77 5.68 -25.14
C CYS A 277 9.78 4.15 -24.96
N TYR A 278 10.70 3.60 -24.16
CA TYR A 278 10.89 2.16 -24.01
C TYR A 278 10.51 1.62 -22.61
N ARG A 279 9.95 2.46 -21.73
CA ARG A 279 9.40 2.00 -20.44
C ARG A 279 8.35 0.94 -20.69
N MET A 280 8.45 -0.20 -20.00
CA MET A 280 7.39 -1.22 -20.07
C MET A 280 6.12 -0.65 -19.43
N PRO A 281 4.94 -0.89 -20.03
CA PRO A 281 3.69 -0.58 -19.37
C PRO A 281 3.63 -1.35 -18.05
N THR A 282 3.52 -0.61 -16.95
CA THR A 282 3.42 -1.19 -15.61
C THR A 282 1.94 -1.46 -15.33
N TYR A 283 1.62 -2.67 -14.84
CA TYR A 283 0.24 -3.03 -14.48
C TYR A 283 -0.22 -2.42 -13.15
N SER A 284 0.69 -1.74 -12.45
CA SER A 284 0.42 -1.04 -11.19
C SER A 284 -0.60 0.06 -11.41
N CYS A 285 -1.78 -0.14 -10.84
CA CYS A 285 -2.86 0.83 -10.84
C CYS A 285 -2.39 2.08 -10.08
N SER A 286 -2.14 3.17 -10.79
CA SER A 286 -1.97 4.49 -10.17
C SER A 286 -3.19 4.79 -9.28
N PRO A 287 -3.01 5.23 -8.03
CA PRO A 287 -4.14 5.56 -7.16
C PRO A 287 -4.96 6.67 -7.81
N LYS A 288 -6.22 6.35 -8.14
CA LYS A 288 -7.15 7.32 -8.76
C LYS A 288 -7.68 8.34 -7.76
N ASP A 289 -7.57 8.06 -6.47
CA ASP A 289 -8.05 8.95 -5.41
C ASP A 289 -7.04 10.08 -5.18
N SER A 290 -7.50 11.33 -5.25
CA SER A 290 -6.70 12.47 -4.82
C SER A 290 -6.42 12.38 -3.31
N TRP A 291 -5.26 12.87 -2.86
CA TRP A 291 -4.90 12.89 -1.42
C TRP A 291 -5.97 13.54 -0.54
N ALA A 292 -6.66 14.56 -1.06
CA ALA A 292 -7.80 15.20 -0.39
C ALA A 292 -9.00 14.25 -0.23
N ALA A 293 -9.31 13.42 -1.23
CA ALA A 293 -10.37 12.42 -1.13
C ALA A 293 -10.03 11.32 -0.12
N LEU A 294 -8.76 10.90 -0.06
CA LEU A 294 -8.25 9.95 0.94
C LEU A 294 -8.37 10.49 2.37
N CYS A 295 -7.96 11.73 2.60
CA CYS A 295 -8.11 12.40 3.89
C CYS A 295 -9.58 12.52 4.29
N LYS A 296 -10.46 12.85 3.34
CA LYS A 296 -11.90 12.92 3.59
C LYS A 296 -12.48 11.55 3.97
N LYS A 297 -12.11 10.48 3.26
CA LYS A 297 -12.54 9.11 3.59
C LYS A 297 -12.08 8.71 4.98
N LEU A 298 -10.82 9.01 5.33
CA LEU A 298 -10.27 8.76 6.66
C LEU A 298 -11.03 9.53 7.75
N PHE A 299 -11.35 10.79 7.50
CA PHE A 299 -12.09 11.61 8.47
C PHE A 299 -13.53 11.12 8.69
N VAL A 300 -14.16 10.51 7.69
CA VAL A 300 -15.49 9.88 7.82
C VAL A 300 -15.40 8.47 8.43
N GLY A 301 -14.20 7.90 8.51
CA GLY A 301 -13.97 6.51 8.93
C GLY A 301 -14.22 5.47 7.84
N GLU A 302 -14.40 5.89 6.57
CA GLU A 302 -14.57 4.94 5.48
C GLU A 302 -13.33 4.07 5.32
N LEU A 303 -13.53 2.76 5.11
CA LEU A 303 -12.42 1.84 4.90
C LEU A 303 -11.67 2.19 3.62
N ILE A 304 -10.37 2.41 3.75
CA ILE A 304 -9.47 2.62 2.63
C ILE A 304 -9.06 1.25 2.11
N TYR A 305 -9.51 0.92 0.90
CA TYR A 305 -9.05 -0.25 0.16
C TYR A 305 -8.07 0.23 -0.93
N PRO A 306 -6.76 -0.08 -0.83
CA PRO A 306 -5.79 0.25 -1.88
C PRO A 306 -6.12 -0.39 -3.23
N TRP A 307 -6.77 -1.56 -3.20
CA TRP A 307 -6.95 -2.45 -4.35
C TRP A 307 -8.36 -2.44 -4.96
N LYS A 308 -9.31 -1.65 -4.43
CA LYS A 308 -10.70 -1.72 -4.92
C LYS A 308 -10.90 -0.82 -6.14
N GLN A 309 -10.92 -1.44 -7.33
CA GLN A 309 -11.54 -0.83 -8.50
C GLN A 309 -13.02 -0.58 -8.16
N LYS A 310 -13.42 0.69 -8.04
CA LYS A 310 -14.83 1.02 -8.33
C LYS A 310 -14.98 0.75 -9.82
N THR A 311 -15.53 -0.43 -10.15
CA THR A 311 -16.28 -0.58 -11.39
C THR A 311 -17.35 0.50 -11.33
N ALA A 312 -17.12 1.59 -12.06
CA ALA A 312 -18.20 2.49 -12.41
C ALA A 312 -19.17 1.60 -13.18
N LYS A 313 -20.28 1.23 -12.54
CA LYS A 313 -21.48 0.91 -13.30
C LYS A 313 -21.81 2.19 -14.04
N THR A 314 -21.42 2.23 -15.31
CA THR A 314 -22.10 3.05 -16.31
C THR A 314 -23.53 2.52 -16.34
N ASP A 315 -24.42 3.25 -15.68
CA ASP A 315 -25.84 3.25 -16.03
C ASP A 315 -26.00 3.88 -17.42
#